data_AF-A0ABD3FQ51-F1
#
_entry.id   AF-A0ABD3FQ51-F1
#
_cell.length_a   1.000
_cell.length_b   1.000
_cell.length_c   1.000
_cell.angle_alpha   90.00
_cell.angle_beta   90.00
_cell.angle_gamma   90.00
#
_symmetry.space_group_name_H-M   'P 1'
#
loop_
_entity.id
_entity.type
_entity.pdbx_description
1 polymer ?
#
loop_
_entity_poly.entity_id
_entity_poly.type
_entity_poly.pdbx_seq_one_letter_code
_entity_poly.pdbx_strand_id
1 'polypeptide(L)'
;MEAHKPSAAADEGNEATELFNRQVDQQKLAAMAVRVAQLQDEDAELRARHDKREQETHEFVAYFQKEIQTRDKQLTKIGEELAAARLSHALALEQMQQARDAERQHLIQQATAKEEAASEQIFYLREEMHQLELFREMKDSVATKLKDLDTQLTLEREQARDTSGALERKFLEEKARLQKEHEKKIEVVKQQAKEDARNGLDADTRKIVTDNKRMGEELRFQLQMTEELQREKQQFEARAKTLNVELQLQVQKEAEFAKQAQRQARELTQLRSSLREAEQKLGAGLAAASWDAHTHATRHEREREELTLDVEGLRKLLRLKNRELRNLRRLAQTILNQRTDVEQFFLDSLEHVKREIKRERKEKHEREVENYHREVNCAHGIKPSLRFPKLTSPNSSLPRNSSAPGPPQHFTEKVDLRQLSWEDRERVLRLVFAKINRSQSFVDMQGDVPLETTETLPKHVQSPNQREKQRSTAVYFATEPQTGRDGRSSADSNPIGEEALSMSLSGMPIVPRAPARASIGKGR
;
A
#
# COMPACT_ATOMS: atom_id res chain seq x y z
N MET A 1 37.42 133.00 30.82
CA MET A 1 36.87 134.08 29.98
C MET A 1 35.35 133.99 30.04
N GLU A 2 34.68 135.12 29.81
CA GLU A 2 33.23 135.33 29.96
C GLU A 2 32.35 134.17 29.42
N ALA A 3 31.32 133.68 30.11
CA ALA A 3 30.15 134.34 30.72
C ALA A 3 29.07 134.76 29.72
N HIS A 4 27.96 134.02 29.69
CA HIS A 4 26.61 134.58 29.49
C HIS A 4 25.51 133.64 30.04
N LYS A 5 24.69 134.20 30.94
CA LYS A 5 23.32 133.78 31.31
C LYS A 5 22.35 134.73 30.55
N PRO A 6 21.00 134.63 30.64
CA PRO A 6 20.13 133.56 31.19
C PRO A 6 18.92 133.21 30.28
N SER A 7 18.08 132.25 30.70
CA SER A 7 16.61 132.41 30.75
C SER A 7 15.98 131.21 31.48
N ALA A 8 15.15 131.47 32.51
CA ALA A 8 14.45 130.44 33.26
C ALA A 8 13.07 130.99 33.66
N ALA A 9 12.02 130.57 32.94
CA ALA A 9 10.63 130.97 33.20
C ALA A 9 9.56 130.09 32.49
N ALA A 10 9.93 128.93 31.93
CA ALA A 10 9.01 128.10 31.12
C ALA A 10 9.06 126.58 31.41
N ASP A 11 9.91 126.14 32.35
CA ASP A 11 10.21 124.70 32.52
C ASP A 11 9.16 123.91 33.29
N GLU A 12 8.49 124.47 34.32
CA GLU A 12 7.64 123.63 35.23
C GLU A 12 6.45 122.94 34.53
N GLY A 13 5.93 123.51 33.43
CA GLY A 13 4.91 122.88 32.58
C GLY A 13 5.47 121.83 31.60
N ASN A 14 6.73 122.00 31.19
CA ASN A 14 7.46 121.05 30.35
C ASN A 14 7.98 119.88 31.18
N GLU A 15 8.52 120.09 32.38
CA GLU A 15 9.05 119.02 33.24
C GLU A 15 7.96 118.00 33.62
N ALA A 16 6.75 118.44 33.97
CA ALA A 16 5.65 117.53 34.30
C ALA A 16 5.20 116.70 33.07
N THR A 17 5.18 117.29 31.88
CA THR A 17 4.83 116.57 30.64
C THR A 17 5.97 115.69 30.14
N GLU A 18 7.23 116.08 30.32
CA GLU A 18 8.41 115.24 30.09
C GLU A 18 8.48 114.04 31.04
N LEU A 19 8.15 114.22 32.32
CA LEU A 19 8.11 113.13 33.30
C LEU A 19 6.99 112.14 32.96
N PHE A 20 5.80 112.63 32.59
CA PHE A 20 4.72 111.78 32.11
C PHE A 20 5.08 111.04 30.82
N ASN A 21 5.68 111.73 29.83
CA ASN A 21 6.17 111.10 28.60
C ASN A 21 7.26 110.07 28.89
N ARG A 22 8.24 110.36 29.76
CA ARG A 22 9.23 109.38 30.23
C ARG A 22 8.58 108.19 30.91
N GLN A 23 7.54 108.38 31.72
CA GLN A 23 6.84 107.28 32.40
C GLN A 23 6.05 106.42 31.40
N VAL A 24 5.37 107.04 30.44
CA VAL A 24 4.66 106.35 29.34
C VAL A 24 5.65 105.60 28.44
N ASP A 25 6.81 106.18 28.13
CA ASP A 25 7.83 105.54 27.31
C ASP A 25 8.59 104.44 28.09
N GLN A 26 8.79 104.58 29.40
CA GLN A 26 9.24 103.48 30.27
C GLN A 26 8.21 102.34 30.32
N GLN A 27 6.91 102.64 30.37
CA GLN A 27 5.86 101.62 30.29
C GLN A 27 5.82 100.93 28.91
N LYS A 28 5.98 101.67 27.81
CA LYS A 28 6.12 101.09 26.46
C LYS A 28 7.38 100.23 26.36
N LEU A 29 8.52 100.69 26.86
CA LEU A 29 9.78 99.94 26.87
C LEU A 29 9.67 98.68 27.73
N ALA A 30 9.01 98.73 28.89
CA ALA A 30 8.73 97.56 29.71
C ALA A 30 7.78 96.57 29.01
N ALA A 31 6.71 97.06 28.37
CA ALA A 31 5.80 96.23 27.58
C ALA A 31 6.51 95.59 26.37
N MET A 32 7.37 96.33 25.67
CA MET A 32 8.21 95.82 24.58
C MET A 32 9.24 94.80 25.09
N ALA A 33 9.88 95.03 26.24
CA ALA A 33 10.81 94.08 26.84
C ALA A 33 10.11 92.78 27.25
N VAL A 34 8.91 92.86 27.84
CA VAL A 34 8.07 91.69 28.13
C VAL A 34 7.65 90.98 26.83
N ARG A 35 7.31 91.71 25.76
CA ARG A 35 6.96 91.09 24.48
C ARG A 35 8.17 90.45 23.78
N VAL A 36 9.36 91.02 23.90
CA VAL A 36 10.61 90.44 23.40
C VAL A 36 10.96 89.17 24.19
N ALA A 37 10.82 89.18 25.52
CA ALA A 37 11.00 87.99 26.35
C ALA A 37 10.00 86.88 25.96
N GLN A 38 8.71 87.21 25.81
CA GLN A 38 7.70 86.26 25.32
C GLN A 38 8.05 85.69 23.94
N LEU A 39 8.53 86.51 23.00
CA LEU A 39 8.93 86.04 21.67
C LEU A 39 10.21 85.17 21.72
N GLN A 40 11.12 85.43 22.66
CA GLN A 40 12.29 84.58 22.91
C GLN A 40 11.91 83.24 23.54
N ASP A 41 10.96 83.23 24.48
CA ASP A 41 10.39 82.01 25.06
C ASP A 41 9.60 81.21 24.01
N GLU A 42 8.76 81.88 23.19
CA GLU A 42 8.02 81.29 22.07
C GLU A 42 8.98 80.65 21.03
N ASP A 43 10.08 81.33 20.65
CA ASP A 43 11.08 80.80 19.72
C ASP A 43 11.91 79.66 20.34
N ALA A 44 12.26 79.76 21.64
CA ALA A 44 12.91 78.66 22.37
C ALA A 44 12.02 77.41 22.46
N GLU A 45 10.72 77.57 22.74
CA GLU A 45 9.75 76.48 22.70
C GLU A 45 9.58 75.89 21.28
N LEU A 46 9.54 76.73 20.24
CA LEU A 46 9.43 76.28 18.85
C LEU A 46 10.65 75.47 18.41
N ARG A 47 11.86 75.89 18.80
CA ARG A 47 13.11 75.14 18.58
C ARG A 47 13.10 73.82 19.34
N ALA A 48 12.77 73.81 20.64
CA ALA A 48 12.65 72.57 21.40
C ALA A 48 11.61 71.58 20.80
N ARG A 49 10.51 72.09 20.25
CA ARG A 49 9.51 71.29 19.50
C ARG A 49 9.98 70.89 18.10
N HIS A 50 10.94 71.59 17.50
CA HIS A 50 11.59 71.21 16.25
C HIS A 50 12.58 70.06 16.51
N ASP A 51 13.55 70.30 17.40
CA ASP A 51 14.58 69.34 17.79
C ASP A 51 13.97 68.02 18.26
N LYS A 52 12.88 68.07 19.05
CA LYS A 52 12.15 66.86 19.47
C LYS A 52 11.53 66.10 18.29
N ARG A 53 10.94 66.80 17.31
CA ARG A 53 10.39 66.15 16.09
C ARG A 53 11.50 65.61 15.18
N GLU A 54 12.65 66.25 15.14
CA GLU A 54 13.82 65.74 14.42
C GLU A 54 14.38 64.47 15.10
N GLN A 55 14.47 64.46 16.43
CA GLN A 55 14.82 63.26 17.21
C GLN A 55 13.82 62.12 16.95
N GLU A 56 12.51 62.37 17.07
CA GLU A 56 11.46 61.40 16.76
C GLU A 56 11.57 60.87 15.32
N THR A 57 11.78 61.74 14.31
CA THR A 57 11.94 61.28 12.91
C THR A 57 13.22 60.50 12.68
N HIS A 58 14.35 60.86 13.31
CA HIS A 58 15.57 60.08 13.28
C HIS A 58 15.41 58.70 13.95
N GLU A 59 14.70 58.61 15.07
CA GLU A 59 14.37 57.35 15.73
C GLU A 59 13.49 56.45 14.84
N PHE A 60 12.45 57.00 14.20
CA PHE A 60 11.64 56.26 13.24
C PHE A 60 12.46 55.77 12.05
N VAL A 61 13.29 56.63 11.44
CA VAL A 61 14.14 56.26 10.30
C VAL A 61 15.15 55.17 10.71
N ALA A 62 15.80 55.29 11.86
CA ALA A 62 16.74 54.29 12.38
C ALA A 62 16.05 52.95 12.67
N TYR A 63 14.84 52.98 13.25
CA TYR A 63 14.02 51.79 13.45
C TYR A 63 13.68 51.10 12.12
N PHE A 64 13.12 51.83 11.16
CA PHE A 64 12.74 51.27 9.86
C PHE A 64 13.96 50.77 9.08
N GLN A 65 15.10 51.47 9.13
CA GLN A 65 16.32 51.02 8.47
C GLN A 65 16.87 49.72 9.09
N LYS A 66 16.83 49.59 10.43
CA LYS A 66 17.20 48.34 11.13
C LYS A 66 16.23 47.19 10.81
N GLU A 67 14.94 47.49 10.73
CA GLU A 67 13.89 46.52 10.41
C GLU A 67 13.99 46.03 8.96
N ILE A 68 14.25 46.93 8.00
CA ILE A 68 14.54 46.61 6.59
C ILE A 68 15.78 45.72 6.50
N GLN A 69 16.91 46.13 7.11
CA GLN A 69 18.13 45.30 7.14
C GLN A 69 17.91 43.92 7.79
N THR A 70 16.98 43.80 8.73
CA THR A 70 16.66 42.52 9.38
C THR A 70 15.84 41.64 8.44
N ARG A 71 14.86 42.21 7.72
CA ARG A 71 14.11 41.49 6.68
C ARG A 71 15.00 41.12 5.49
N ASP A 72 15.89 41.99 5.04
CA ASP A 72 16.84 41.69 3.96
C ASP A 72 17.73 40.49 4.32
N LYS A 73 18.27 40.46 5.55
CA LYS A 73 19.02 39.30 6.07
C LYS A 73 18.19 38.02 6.19
N GLN A 74 16.87 38.12 6.39
CA GLN A 74 15.97 36.96 6.37
C GLN A 74 15.71 36.50 4.92
N LEU A 75 15.51 37.44 3.99
CA LEU A 75 15.31 37.16 2.57
C LEU A 75 16.55 36.51 1.93
N THR A 76 17.77 36.96 2.26
CA THR A 76 19.00 36.32 1.76
C THR A 76 19.13 34.90 2.29
N LYS A 77 18.92 34.67 3.61
CA LYS A 77 18.96 33.33 4.21
C LYS A 77 17.95 32.38 3.58
N ILE A 78 16.68 32.79 3.46
CA ILE A 78 15.62 31.98 2.84
C ILE A 78 15.95 31.72 1.35
N GLY A 79 16.56 32.70 0.66
CA GLY A 79 17.03 32.53 -0.72
C GLY A 79 18.16 31.51 -0.86
N GLU A 80 19.14 31.53 0.04
CA GLU A 80 20.25 30.58 0.12
C GLU A 80 19.75 29.16 0.47
N GLU A 81 18.88 29.04 1.48
CA GLU A 81 18.24 27.77 1.88
C GLU A 81 17.42 27.18 0.72
N LEU A 82 16.64 28.00 0.02
CA LEU A 82 15.85 27.59 -1.14
C LEU A 82 16.75 27.14 -2.32
N ALA A 83 17.88 27.82 -2.53
CA ALA A 83 18.85 27.43 -3.56
C ALA A 83 19.53 26.09 -3.21
N ALA A 84 19.94 25.90 -1.95
CA ALA A 84 20.52 24.64 -1.47
C ALA A 84 19.53 23.47 -1.52
N ALA A 85 18.26 23.71 -1.16
CA ALA A 85 17.19 22.72 -1.26
C ALA A 85 16.91 22.33 -2.72
N ARG A 86 16.90 23.29 -3.65
CA ARG A 86 16.74 23.02 -5.09
C ARG A 86 17.91 22.22 -5.66
N LEU A 87 19.15 22.57 -5.30
CA LEU A 87 20.35 21.87 -5.78
C LEU A 87 20.43 20.44 -5.25
N SER A 88 20.20 20.24 -3.94
CA SER A 88 20.21 18.90 -3.33
C SER A 88 19.09 18.01 -3.89
N HIS A 89 17.89 18.55 -4.13
CA HIS A 89 16.81 17.83 -4.80
C HIS A 89 17.16 17.48 -6.26
N ALA A 90 17.79 18.38 -7.01
CA ALA A 90 18.23 18.10 -8.39
C ALA A 90 19.27 16.97 -8.44
N LEU A 91 20.28 17.01 -7.56
CA LEU A 91 21.29 15.96 -7.44
C LEU A 91 20.69 14.62 -7.01
N ALA A 92 19.72 14.62 -6.09
CA ALA A 92 19.00 13.41 -5.68
C ALA A 92 18.18 12.80 -6.85
N LEU A 93 17.51 13.64 -7.65
CA LEU A 93 16.82 13.18 -8.86
C LEU A 93 17.78 12.59 -9.90
N GLU A 94 18.95 13.21 -10.10
CA GLU A 94 19.96 12.72 -11.03
C GLU A 94 20.53 11.37 -10.57
N GLN A 95 20.90 11.23 -9.30
CA GLN A 95 21.35 9.96 -8.71
C GLN A 95 20.28 8.86 -8.84
N MET A 96 19.01 9.19 -8.59
CA MET A 96 17.89 8.25 -8.76
C MET A 96 17.57 7.94 -10.22
N GLN A 97 18.00 8.76 -11.19
CA GLN A 97 17.96 8.43 -12.62
C GLN A 97 19.11 7.49 -12.98
N GLN A 98 20.35 7.86 -12.65
CA GLN A 98 21.56 7.07 -12.90
C GLN A 98 21.46 5.65 -12.29
N ALA A 99 20.95 5.51 -11.07
CA ALA A 99 20.72 4.21 -10.44
C ALA A 99 19.74 3.34 -11.23
N ARG A 100 18.59 3.90 -11.65
CA ARG A 100 17.58 3.18 -12.45
C ARG A 100 18.09 2.83 -13.86
N ASP A 101 18.88 3.72 -14.48
CA ASP A 101 19.49 3.46 -15.78
C ASP A 101 20.55 2.34 -15.69
N ALA A 102 21.35 2.30 -14.63
CA ALA A 102 22.30 1.22 -14.35
C ALA A 102 21.60 -0.12 -14.06
N GLU A 103 20.54 -0.13 -13.23
CA GLU A 103 19.70 -1.31 -12.99
C GLU A 103 19.07 -1.82 -14.30
N ARG A 104 18.54 -0.91 -15.13
CA ARG A 104 17.97 -1.27 -16.45
C ARG A 104 19.04 -1.87 -17.36
N GLN A 105 20.24 -1.29 -17.43
CA GLN A 105 21.34 -1.82 -18.24
C GLN A 105 21.78 -3.21 -17.76
N HIS A 106 21.91 -3.42 -16.45
CA HIS A 106 22.23 -4.72 -15.88
C HIS A 106 21.15 -5.78 -16.18
N LEU A 107 19.86 -5.42 -16.06
CA LEU A 107 18.75 -6.31 -16.42
C LEU A 107 18.74 -6.68 -17.92
N ILE A 108 19.04 -5.72 -18.80
CA ILE A 108 19.18 -5.97 -20.24
C ILE A 108 20.35 -6.92 -20.51
N GLN A 109 21.54 -6.65 -19.97
CA GLN A 109 22.71 -7.52 -20.12
C GLN A 109 22.47 -8.94 -19.58
N GLN A 110 21.75 -9.07 -18.46
CA GLN A 110 21.39 -10.38 -17.91
C GLN A 110 20.35 -11.10 -18.78
N ALA A 111 19.45 -10.38 -19.45
CA ALA A 111 18.49 -10.95 -20.38
C ALA A 111 19.19 -11.44 -21.66
N THR A 112 20.04 -10.61 -22.28
CA THR A 112 20.77 -10.98 -23.50
C THR A 112 21.69 -12.17 -23.27
N ALA A 113 22.45 -12.21 -22.17
CA ALA A 113 23.31 -13.35 -21.85
C ALA A 113 22.54 -14.67 -21.63
N LYS A 114 21.29 -14.60 -21.14
CA LYS A 114 20.41 -15.78 -21.01
C LYS A 114 19.82 -16.20 -22.36
N GLU A 115 19.47 -15.24 -23.21
CA GLU A 115 18.98 -15.48 -24.57
C GLU A 115 20.07 -16.11 -25.45
N GLU A 116 21.29 -15.59 -25.38
CA GLU A 116 22.49 -16.15 -26.03
C GLU A 116 22.72 -17.60 -25.58
N ALA A 117 22.84 -17.85 -24.26
CA ALA A 117 23.05 -19.20 -23.73
C ALA A 117 21.91 -20.19 -24.07
N ALA A 118 20.66 -19.72 -24.11
CA ALA A 118 19.53 -20.54 -24.56
C ALA A 118 19.58 -20.82 -26.07
N SER A 119 20.02 -19.84 -26.88
CA SER A 119 20.18 -20.01 -28.33
C SER A 119 21.28 -21.02 -28.68
N GLU A 120 22.39 -21.02 -27.92
CA GLU A 120 23.46 -22.02 -28.03
C GLU A 120 22.94 -23.43 -27.69
N GLN A 121 22.20 -23.59 -26.59
CA GLN A 121 21.59 -24.87 -26.22
C GLN A 121 20.61 -25.37 -27.28
N ILE A 122 19.77 -24.48 -27.84
CA ILE A 122 18.87 -24.82 -28.94
C ILE A 122 19.65 -25.23 -30.19
N PHE A 123 20.78 -24.58 -30.49
CA PHE A 123 21.66 -24.96 -31.60
C PHE A 123 22.24 -26.36 -31.41
N TYR A 124 22.83 -26.66 -30.24
CA TYR A 124 23.37 -28.00 -29.95
C TYR A 124 22.29 -29.09 -30.01
N LEU A 125 21.11 -28.86 -29.42
CA LEU A 125 20.03 -29.85 -29.46
C LEU A 125 19.48 -30.07 -30.89
N ARG A 126 19.48 -29.05 -31.75
CA ARG A 126 19.12 -29.21 -33.18
C ARG A 126 20.15 -30.05 -33.93
N GLU A 127 21.43 -29.84 -33.66
CA GLU A 127 22.52 -30.61 -34.26
C GLU A 127 22.49 -32.08 -33.79
N GLU A 128 22.28 -32.35 -32.49
CA GLU A 128 22.08 -33.70 -31.97
C GLU A 128 20.85 -34.39 -32.59
N MET A 129 19.73 -33.68 -32.72
CA MET A 129 18.53 -34.19 -33.39
C MET A 129 18.79 -34.54 -34.85
N HIS A 130 19.51 -33.71 -35.59
CA HIS A 130 19.87 -33.98 -36.99
C HIS A 130 20.76 -35.23 -37.10
N GLN A 131 21.74 -35.39 -36.20
CA GLN A 131 22.58 -36.59 -36.14
C GLN A 131 21.78 -37.86 -35.81
N LEU A 132 20.76 -37.76 -34.93
CA LEU A 132 19.84 -38.85 -34.63
C LEU A 132 18.92 -39.21 -35.81
N GLU A 133 18.48 -38.23 -36.59
CA GLU A 133 17.71 -38.44 -37.83
C GLU A 133 18.56 -39.19 -38.86
N LEU A 134 19.78 -38.73 -39.14
CA LEU A 134 20.73 -39.41 -40.03
C LEU A 134 21.04 -40.84 -39.57
N PHE A 135 21.24 -41.04 -38.26
CA PHE A 135 21.44 -42.37 -37.69
C PHE A 135 20.22 -43.28 -37.88
N ARG A 136 19.00 -42.74 -37.72
CA ARG A 136 17.75 -43.48 -37.95
C ARG A 136 17.62 -43.89 -39.42
N GLU A 137 17.82 -42.98 -40.36
CA GLU A 137 17.78 -43.27 -41.80
C GLU A 137 18.81 -44.34 -42.19
N MET A 138 20.05 -44.22 -41.69
CA MET A 138 21.09 -45.23 -41.91
C MET A 138 20.67 -46.59 -41.33
N LYS A 139 20.18 -46.63 -40.08
CA LYS A 139 19.69 -47.85 -39.42
C LYS A 139 18.55 -48.51 -40.21
N ASP A 140 17.58 -47.73 -40.66
CA ASP A 140 16.44 -48.23 -41.44
C ASP A 140 16.91 -48.77 -42.80
N SER A 141 17.87 -48.10 -43.46
CA SER A 141 18.48 -48.57 -44.71
C SER A 141 19.31 -49.87 -44.56
N VAL A 142 19.86 -50.14 -43.38
CA VAL A 142 20.55 -51.40 -43.06
C VAL A 142 19.53 -52.47 -42.70
N ALA A 143 18.46 -52.12 -41.99
CA ALA A 143 17.39 -53.03 -41.61
C ALA A 143 16.59 -53.54 -42.84
N THR A 144 16.39 -52.71 -43.87
CA THR A 144 15.80 -53.16 -45.15
C THR A 144 16.75 -54.12 -45.86
N LYS A 145 18.03 -53.73 -46.09
CA LYS A 145 19.04 -54.60 -46.73
C LYS A 145 19.20 -55.95 -46.03
N LEU A 146 19.14 -55.99 -44.70
CA LEU A 146 19.19 -57.26 -43.94
C LEU A 146 17.95 -58.14 -44.19
N LYS A 147 16.75 -57.56 -44.29
CA LYS A 147 15.53 -58.31 -44.65
C LYS A 147 15.59 -58.81 -46.10
N ASP A 148 16.08 -57.98 -47.02
CA ASP A 148 16.22 -58.34 -48.42
C ASP A 148 17.23 -59.49 -48.60
N LEU A 149 18.36 -59.44 -47.88
CA LEU A 149 19.33 -60.54 -47.85
C LEU A 149 18.79 -61.81 -47.17
N ASP A 150 18.05 -61.70 -46.06
CA ASP A 150 17.46 -62.85 -45.38
C ASP A 150 16.41 -63.54 -46.27
N THR A 151 15.54 -62.77 -46.93
CA THR A 151 14.55 -63.31 -47.88
C THR A 151 15.20 -63.96 -49.11
N GLN A 152 16.24 -63.36 -49.69
CA GLN A 152 17.06 -63.98 -50.75
C GLN A 152 17.68 -65.29 -50.28
N LEU A 153 18.26 -65.31 -49.08
CA LEU A 153 18.92 -66.49 -48.51
C LEU A 153 17.91 -67.61 -48.18
N THR A 154 16.69 -67.28 -47.73
CA THR A 154 15.61 -68.26 -47.59
C THR A 154 15.20 -68.84 -48.94
N LEU A 155 15.05 -68.01 -49.97
CA LEU A 155 14.66 -68.43 -51.31
C LEU A 155 15.73 -69.34 -51.94
N GLU A 156 17.01 -69.01 -51.83
CA GLU A 156 18.11 -69.87 -52.29
C GLU A 156 18.16 -71.20 -51.54
N ARG A 157 17.89 -71.20 -50.22
CA ARG A 157 17.79 -72.45 -49.43
C ARG A 157 16.62 -73.33 -49.85
N GLU A 158 15.46 -72.74 -50.16
CA GLU A 158 14.31 -73.47 -50.68
C GLU A 158 14.60 -74.04 -52.07
N GLN A 159 15.17 -73.26 -52.98
CA GLN A 159 15.60 -73.73 -54.31
C GLN A 159 16.66 -74.84 -54.23
N ALA A 160 17.65 -74.71 -53.34
CA ALA A 160 18.66 -75.75 -53.10
C ALA A 160 18.04 -77.04 -52.52
N ARG A 161 17.04 -76.90 -51.63
CA ARG A 161 16.29 -78.03 -51.07
C ARG A 161 15.43 -78.74 -52.12
N ASP A 162 14.73 -77.98 -52.96
CA ASP A 162 13.88 -78.53 -54.02
C ASP A 162 14.69 -79.22 -55.12
N THR A 163 15.81 -78.63 -55.53
CA THR A 163 16.73 -79.23 -56.50
C THR A 163 17.39 -80.49 -55.93
N SER A 164 17.85 -80.46 -54.67
CA SER A 164 18.36 -81.66 -53.97
C SER A 164 17.30 -82.75 -53.87
N GLY A 165 16.08 -82.43 -53.42
CA GLY A 165 14.96 -83.38 -53.34
C GLY A 165 14.47 -83.90 -54.70
N ALA A 166 14.67 -83.15 -55.79
CA ALA A 166 14.43 -83.63 -57.15
C ALA A 166 15.51 -84.60 -57.64
N LEU A 167 16.78 -84.37 -57.27
CA LEU A 167 17.88 -85.30 -57.55
C LEU A 167 17.75 -86.59 -56.73
N GLU A 168 17.43 -86.50 -55.43
CA GLU A 168 17.19 -87.65 -54.58
C GLU A 168 16.07 -88.54 -55.10
N ARG A 169 14.95 -87.96 -55.55
CA ARG A 169 13.86 -88.71 -56.20
C ARG A 169 14.34 -89.49 -57.42
N LYS A 170 15.08 -88.85 -58.33
CA LYS A 170 15.67 -89.52 -59.51
C LYS A 170 16.62 -90.65 -59.12
N PHE A 171 17.50 -90.44 -58.13
CA PHE A 171 18.40 -91.48 -57.63
C PHE A 171 17.65 -92.64 -56.97
N LEU A 172 16.58 -92.38 -56.23
CA LEU A 172 15.73 -93.41 -55.62
C LEU A 172 14.97 -94.21 -56.69
N GLU A 173 14.44 -93.56 -57.72
CA GLU A 173 13.77 -94.21 -58.86
C GLU A 173 14.74 -95.11 -59.64
N GLU A 174 15.94 -94.62 -59.96
CA GLU A 174 16.98 -95.40 -60.64
C GLU A 174 17.49 -96.55 -59.77
N LYS A 175 17.75 -96.31 -58.49
CA LYS A 175 18.16 -97.35 -57.53
C LYS A 175 17.09 -98.42 -57.36
N ALA A 176 15.81 -98.04 -57.25
CA ALA A 176 14.70 -98.99 -57.15
C ALA A 176 14.56 -99.82 -58.45
N ARG A 177 14.75 -99.20 -59.61
CA ARG A 177 14.81 -99.92 -60.90
C ARG A 177 15.95 -100.93 -60.91
N LEU A 178 17.17 -100.52 -60.57
CA LEU A 178 18.35 -101.39 -60.52
C LEU A 178 18.17 -102.52 -59.49
N GLN A 179 17.66 -102.22 -58.29
CA GLN A 179 17.32 -103.24 -57.30
C GLN A 179 16.31 -104.24 -57.84
N LYS A 180 15.25 -103.81 -58.53
CA LYS A 180 14.28 -104.71 -59.17
C LYS A 180 14.88 -105.56 -60.29
N GLU A 181 15.88 -105.06 -61.02
CA GLU A 181 16.66 -105.84 -61.99
C GLU A 181 17.60 -106.86 -61.31
N HIS A 182 18.24 -106.50 -60.20
CA HIS A 182 19.08 -107.40 -59.40
C HIS A 182 18.27 -108.45 -58.64
N GLU A 183 17.14 -108.08 -58.05
CA GLU A 183 16.20 -108.97 -57.37
C GLU A 183 15.68 -110.03 -58.32
N LYS A 184 15.30 -109.69 -59.56
CA LYS A 184 14.95 -110.68 -60.59
C LYS A 184 16.07 -111.71 -60.83
N LYS A 185 17.33 -111.26 -60.94
CA LYS A 185 18.49 -112.14 -61.12
C LYS A 185 18.73 -113.01 -59.87
N ILE A 186 18.63 -112.42 -58.68
CA ILE A 186 18.75 -113.13 -57.40
C ILE A 186 17.59 -114.12 -57.22
N GLU A 187 16.37 -113.83 -57.66
CA GLU A 187 15.23 -114.72 -57.54
C GLU A 187 15.38 -115.95 -58.42
N VAL A 188 15.92 -115.78 -59.65
CA VAL A 188 16.32 -116.91 -60.52
C VAL A 188 17.39 -117.77 -59.83
N VAL A 189 18.48 -117.17 -59.32
CA VAL A 189 19.55 -117.90 -58.62
C VAL A 189 19.04 -118.54 -57.32
N LYS A 190 18.12 -117.90 -56.59
CA LYS A 190 17.47 -118.46 -55.39
C LYS A 190 16.51 -119.58 -55.72
N GLN A 191 15.79 -119.53 -56.83
CA GLN A 191 14.92 -120.63 -57.27
C GLN A 191 15.78 -121.85 -57.60
N GLN A 192 16.84 -121.64 -58.39
CA GLN A 192 17.82 -122.67 -58.73
C GLN A 192 18.50 -123.26 -57.48
N ALA A 193 19.03 -122.43 -56.58
CA ALA A 193 19.64 -122.89 -55.33
C ALA A 193 18.63 -123.47 -54.32
N LYS A 194 17.35 -123.08 -54.36
CA LYS A 194 16.28 -123.71 -53.56
C LYS A 194 15.88 -125.06 -54.13
N GLU A 195 15.91 -125.26 -55.44
CA GLU A 195 15.72 -126.57 -56.06
C GLU A 195 16.89 -127.49 -55.70
N ASP A 196 18.13 -127.04 -55.86
CA ASP A 196 19.33 -127.78 -55.48
C ASP A 196 19.35 -128.14 -53.98
N ALA A 197 19.03 -127.17 -53.09
CA ALA A 197 18.96 -127.43 -51.65
C ALA A 197 17.76 -128.32 -51.27
N ARG A 198 16.59 -128.16 -51.91
CA ARG A 198 15.42 -129.03 -51.69
C ARG A 198 15.71 -130.48 -52.07
N ASN A 199 16.58 -130.69 -53.06
CA ASN A 199 17.03 -132.01 -53.50
C ASN A 199 18.11 -132.63 -52.59
N GLY A 200 18.68 -131.88 -51.63
CA GLY A 200 19.84 -132.30 -50.82
C GLY A 200 19.68 -132.21 -49.30
N LEU A 201 18.47 -132.05 -48.76
CA LEU A 201 18.24 -131.89 -47.32
C LEU A 201 17.68 -133.16 -46.64
N ASP A 202 18.45 -133.71 -45.71
CA ASP A 202 18.01 -134.74 -44.77
C ASP A 202 17.19 -134.17 -43.60
N ALA A 203 16.62 -135.07 -42.79
CA ALA A 203 15.69 -134.72 -41.71
C ALA A 203 16.32 -133.87 -40.59
N ASP A 204 17.57 -134.15 -40.20
CA ASP A 204 18.27 -133.36 -39.17
C ASP A 204 18.61 -131.95 -39.67
N THR A 205 18.92 -131.78 -40.95
CA THR A 205 19.19 -130.45 -41.51
C THR A 205 17.92 -129.59 -41.50
N ARG A 206 16.74 -130.18 -41.72
CA ARG A 206 15.44 -129.49 -41.52
C ARG A 206 15.20 -129.09 -40.05
N LYS A 207 15.65 -129.91 -39.10
CA LYS A 207 15.57 -129.61 -37.66
C LYS A 207 16.50 -128.46 -37.27
N ILE A 208 17.76 -128.48 -37.73
CA ILE A 208 18.72 -127.39 -37.51
C ILE A 208 18.22 -126.06 -38.13
N VAL A 209 17.54 -126.11 -39.28
CA VAL A 209 16.91 -124.93 -39.90
C VAL A 209 15.74 -124.39 -39.06
N THR A 210 14.94 -125.25 -38.42
CA THR A 210 13.85 -124.80 -37.55
C THR A 210 14.36 -124.23 -36.22
N ASP A 211 15.40 -124.81 -35.62
CA ASP A 211 16.02 -124.27 -34.41
C ASP A 211 16.76 -122.94 -34.69
N ASN A 212 17.49 -122.82 -35.81
CA ASN A 212 18.07 -121.54 -36.23
C ASN A 212 17.00 -120.48 -36.55
N LYS A 213 15.85 -120.87 -37.09
CA LYS A 213 14.73 -119.95 -37.29
C LYS A 213 14.22 -119.42 -35.96
N ARG A 214 14.04 -120.28 -34.95
CA ARG A 214 13.63 -119.88 -33.60
C ARG A 214 14.66 -118.95 -32.93
N MET A 215 15.95 -119.28 -32.99
CA MET A 215 17.01 -118.41 -32.46
C MET A 215 17.09 -117.07 -33.20
N GLY A 216 16.84 -117.06 -34.51
CA GLY A 216 16.78 -115.83 -35.31
C GLY A 216 15.55 -114.96 -35.00
N GLU A 217 14.44 -115.56 -34.56
CA GLU A 217 13.25 -114.84 -34.08
C GLU A 217 13.49 -114.26 -32.68
N GLU A 218 14.09 -115.03 -31.76
CA GLU A 218 14.53 -114.59 -30.42
C GLU A 218 15.50 -113.40 -30.51
N LEU A 219 16.53 -113.49 -31.37
CA LEU A 219 17.52 -112.43 -31.55
C LEU A 219 16.90 -111.15 -32.12
N ARG A 220 15.94 -111.26 -33.06
CA ARG A 220 15.20 -110.08 -33.57
C ARG A 220 14.38 -109.42 -32.48
N PHE A 221 13.72 -110.19 -31.63
CA PHE A 221 12.96 -109.64 -30.50
C PHE A 221 13.86 -108.90 -29.51
N GLN A 222 15.03 -109.48 -29.18
CA GLN A 222 16.02 -108.81 -28.32
C GLN A 222 16.62 -107.55 -28.95
N LEU A 223 16.90 -107.56 -30.26
CA LEU A 223 17.33 -106.36 -30.99
C LEU A 223 16.25 -105.27 -30.97
N GLN A 224 14.99 -105.61 -31.27
CA GLN A 224 13.88 -104.67 -31.23
C GLN A 224 13.72 -104.04 -29.84
N MET A 225 13.73 -104.85 -28.78
CA MET A 225 13.68 -104.37 -27.38
C MET A 225 14.87 -103.44 -27.06
N THR A 226 16.06 -103.76 -27.57
CA THR A 226 17.26 -102.92 -27.38
C THR A 226 17.14 -101.58 -28.12
N GLU A 227 16.60 -101.57 -29.34
CA GLU A 227 16.33 -100.33 -30.07
C GLU A 227 15.23 -99.48 -29.40
N GLU A 228 14.17 -100.11 -28.88
CA GLU A 228 13.10 -99.43 -28.13
C GLU A 228 13.67 -98.75 -26.88
N LEU A 229 14.45 -99.47 -26.06
CA LEU A 229 15.16 -98.91 -24.91
C LEU A 229 16.16 -97.81 -25.29
N GLN A 230 16.85 -97.91 -26.44
CA GLN A 230 17.73 -96.85 -26.94
C GLN A 230 16.93 -95.61 -27.37
N ARG A 231 15.77 -95.76 -28.02
CA ARG A 231 14.88 -94.66 -28.38
C ARG A 231 14.35 -93.96 -27.13
N GLU A 232 13.92 -94.71 -26.11
CA GLU A 232 13.49 -94.15 -24.82
C GLU A 232 14.63 -93.40 -24.13
N LYS A 233 15.83 -93.99 -24.05
CA LYS A 233 17.02 -93.31 -23.51
C LYS A 233 17.29 -91.99 -24.21
N GLN A 234 17.29 -91.97 -25.56
CA GLN A 234 17.50 -90.75 -26.34
C GLN A 234 16.40 -89.69 -26.09
N GLN A 235 15.13 -90.11 -25.95
CA GLN A 235 14.05 -89.21 -25.57
C GLN A 235 14.23 -88.62 -24.17
N PHE A 236 14.63 -89.41 -23.18
CA PHE A 236 14.91 -88.92 -21.82
C PHE A 236 16.12 -87.99 -21.80
N GLU A 237 17.20 -88.28 -22.54
CA GLU A 237 18.35 -87.39 -22.68
C GLU A 237 17.98 -86.06 -23.38
N ALA A 238 17.11 -86.10 -24.39
CA ALA A 238 16.60 -84.89 -25.05
C ALA A 238 15.76 -84.04 -24.10
N ARG A 239 14.82 -84.65 -23.36
CA ARG A 239 14.00 -83.97 -22.33
C ARG A 239 14.84 -83.40 -21.19
N ALA A 240 15.88 -84.11 -20.76
CA ALA A 240 16.81 -83.62 -19.74
C ALA A 240 17.58 -82.39 -20.23
N LYS A 241 17.99 -82.35 -21.51
CA LYS A 241 18.64 -81.19 -22.12
C LYS A 241 17.70 -79.99 -22.21
N THR A 242 16.45 -80.16 -22.67
CA THR A 242 15.48 -79.05 -22.75
C THR A 242 15.13 -78.50 -21.38
N LEU A 243 14.84 -79.36 -20.39
CA LEU A 243 14.56 -78.95 -19.01
C LEU A 243 15.74 -78.19 -18.36
N ASN A 244 16.98 -78.55 -18.68
CA ASN A 244 18.16 -77.85 -18.15
C ASN A 244 18.30 -76.44 -18.74
N VAL A 245 18.02 -76.27 -20.05
CA VAL A 245 17.97 -74.94 -20.69
C VAL A 245 16.81 -74.10 -20.14
N GLU A 246 15.63 -74.70 -19.93
CA GLU A 246 14.48 -74.04 -19.30
C GLU A 246 14.81 -73.58 -17.88
N LEU A 247 15.44 -74.44 -17.06
CA LEU A 247 15.85 -74.11 -15.71
C LEU A 247 16.85 -72.94 -15.70
N GLN A 248 17.87 -72.95 -16.56
CA GLN A 248 18.83 -71.85 -16.68
C GLN A 248 18.13 -70.54 -17.09
N LEU A 249 17.18 -70.61 -18.02
CA LEU A 249 16.39 -69.44 -18.44
C LEU A 249 15.52 -68.89 -17.30
N GLN A 250 14.93 -69.74 -16.46
CA GLN A 250 14.16 -69.28 -15.29
C GLN A 250 15.06 -68.63 -14.24
N VAL A 251 16.22 -69.21 -13.92
CA VAL A 251 17.19 -68.59 -13.00
C VAL A 251 17.67 -67.22 -13.50
N GLN A 252 17.90 -67.07 -14.81
CA GLN A 252 18.23 -65.78 -15.41
C GLN A 252 17.08 -64.76 -15.30
N LYS A 253 15.84 -65.19 -15.55
CA LYS A 253 14.65 -64.33 -15.39
C LYS A 253 14.45 -63.88 -13.94
N GLU A 254 14.57 -64.78 -12.98
CA GLU A 254 14.51 -64.47 -11.55
C GLU A 254 15.58 -63.45 -11.14
N ALA A 255 16.81 -63.61 -11.64
CA ALA A 255 17.90 -62.66 -11.39
C ALA A 255 17.62 -61.26 -11.99
N GLU A 256 17.04 -61.17 -13.20
CA GLU A 256 16.65 -59.88 -13.78
C GLU A 256 15.46 -59.24 -13.05
N PHE A 257 14.44 -60.01 -12.66
CA PHE A 257 13.34 -59.50 -11.82
C PHE A 257 13.84 -59.00 -10.46
N ALA A 258 14.79 -59.69 -9.83
CA ALA A 258 15.42 -59.23 -8.60
C ALA A 258 16.19 -57.90 -8.79
N LYS A 259 16.91 -57.74 -9.90
CA LYS A 259 17.57 -56.46 -10.25
C LYS A 259 16.54 -55.34 -10.49
N GLN A 260 15.45 -55.61 -11.19
CA GLN A 260 14.37 -54.64 -11.44
C GLN A 260 13.69 -54.22 -10.14
N ALA A 261 13.33 -55.18 -9.28
CA ALA A 261 12.76 -54.91 -7.96
C ALA A 261 13.72 -54.09 -7.08
N GLN A 262 15.03 -54.35 -7.14
CA GLN A 262 16.01 -53.55 -6.41
C GLN A 262 16.12 -52.10 -6.94
N ARG A 263 16.00 -51.87 -8.25
CA ARG A 263 15.96 -50.51 -8.84
C ARG A 263 14.71 -49.77 -8.39
N GLN A 264 13.54 -50.38 -8.56
CA GLN A 264 12.25 -49.81 -8.12
C GLN A 264 12.24 -49.53 -6.60
N ALA A 265 12.83 -50.39 -5.77
CA ALA A 265 12.96 -50.16 -4.34
C ALA A 265 13.82 -48.90 -4.04
N ARG A 266 14.93 -48.70 -4.76
CA ARG A 266 15.77 -47.50 -4.62
C ARG A 266 15.03 -46.23 -5.06
N GLU A 267 14.38 -46.26 -6.22
CA GLU A 267 13.55 -45.18 -6.74
C GLU A 267 12.44 -44.81 -5.75
N LEU A 268 11.72 -45.80 -5.20
CA LEU A 268 10.71 -45.59 -4.15
C LEU A 268 11.31 -44.99 -2.88
N THR A 269 12.52 -45.37 -2.46
CA THR A 269 13.17 -44.73 -1.30
C THR A 269 13.56 -43.27 -1.56
N GLN A 270 14.04 -42.95 -2.77
CA GLN A 270 14.39 -41.58 -3.18
C GLN A 270 13.14 -40.68 -3.33
N LEU A 271 12.08 -41.21 -3.94
CA LEU A 271 10.79 -40.52 -4.03
C LEU A 271 10.19 -40.27 -2.63
N ARG A 272 10.29 -41.23 -1.71
CA ARG A 272 9.84 -41.08 -0.32
C ARG A 272 10.69 -40.09 0.49
N SER A 273 12.00 -39.99 0.26
CA SER A 273 12.80 -38.94 0.92
C SER A 273 12.49 -37.56 0.35
N SER A 274 12.38 -37.43 -0.97
CA SER A 274 11.99 -36.19 -1.65
C SER A 274 10.60 -35.71 -1.20
N LEU A 275 9.62 -36.62 -1.10
CA LEU A 275 8.29 -36.31 -0.59
C LEU A 275 8.35 -35.78 0.85
N ARG A 276 9.08 -36.45 1.76
CA ARG A 276 9.24 -35.97 3.15
C ARG A 276 9.93 -34.62 3.23
N GLU A 277 10.94 -34.36 2.41
CA GLU A 277 11.58 -33.05 2.34
C GLU A 277 10.60 -31.97 1.85
N ALA A 278 9.77 -32.27 0.85
CA ALA A 278 8.75 -31.35 0.36
C ALA A 278 7.66 -31.10 1.43
N GLU A 279 7.19 -32.14 2.11
CA GLU A 279 6.26 -32.05 3.24
C GLU A 279 6.85 -31.22 4.39
N GLN A 280 8.13 -31.39 4.73
CA GLN A 280 8.81 -30.59 5.76
C GLN A 280 8.96 -29.13 5.34
N LYS A 281 9.37 -28.85 4.08
CA LYS A 281 9.50 -27.49 3.54
C LYS A 281 8.13 -26.78 3.52
N LEU A 282 7.07 -27.49 3.11
CA LEU A 282 5.70 -26.96 3.11
C LEU A 282 5.18 -26.72 4.54
N GLY A 283 5.38 -27.68 5.46
CA GLY A 283 5.00 -27.54 6.86
C GLY A 283 5.71 -26.38 7.56
N ALA A 284 7.01 -26.19 7.32
CA ALA A 284 7.76 -25.05 7.82
C ALA A 284 7.27 -23.73 7.21
N GLY A 285 6.97 -23.70 5.91
CA GLY A 285 6.40 -22.53 5.24
C GLY A 285 5.02 -22.14 5.76
N LEU A 286 4.14 -23.11 6.02
CA LEU A 286 2.83 -22.89 6.64
C LEU A 286 2.95 -22.40 8.09
N ALA A 287 3.88 -22.96 8.86
CA ALA A 287 4.15 -22.50 10.23
C ALA A 287 4.66 -21.05 10.25
N ALA A 288 5.62 -20.70 9.39
CA ALA A 288 6.11 -19.34 9.23
C ALA A 288 4.97 -18.38 8.82
N ALA A 289 4.20 -18.71 7.78
CA ALA A 289 3.08 -17.90 7.33
C ALA A 289 1.99 -17.69 8.41
N SER A 290 1.74 -18.70 9.25
CA SER A 290 0.80 -18.56 10.38
C SER A 290 1.33 -17.64 11.49
N TRP A 291 2.64 -17.67 11.74
CA TRP A 291 3.30 -16.78 12.70
C TRP A 291 3.37 -15.33 12.17
N ASP A 292 3.70 -15.15 10.90
CA ASP A 292 3.64 -13.85 10.21
C ASP A 292 2.22 -13.29 10.25
N ALA A 293 1.20 -14.09 9.91
CA ALA A 293 -0.20 -13.66 9.99
C ALA A 293 -0.61 -13.23 11.41
N HIS A 294 -0.17 -13.95 12.45
CA HIS A 294 -0.47 -13.59 13.84
C HIS A 294 0.26 -12.32 14.30
N THR A 295 1.53 -12.14 13.92
CA THR A 295 2.30 -10.92 14.25
C THR A 295 1.77 -9.69 13.50
N HIS A 296 1.37 -9.83 12.23
CA HIS A 296 0.68 -8.78 11.49
C HIS A 296 -0.69 -8.45 12.09
N ALA A 297 -1.50 -9.46 12.44
CA ALA A 297 -2.80 -9.24 13.07
C ALA A 297 -2.68 -8.48 14.39
N THR A 298 -1.81 -8.94 15.31
CA THR A 298 -1.60 -8.29 16.61
C THR A 298 -0.97 -6.90 16.50
N ARG A 299 -0.13 -6.66 15.49
CA ARG A 299 0.37 -5.31 15.18
C ARG A 299 -0.75 -4.37 14.72
N HIS A 300 -1.55 -4.79 13.74
CA HIS A 300 -2.64 -3.97 13.22
C HIS A 300 -3.78 -3.79 14.24
N GLU A 301 -3.96 -4.72 15.17
CA GLU A 301 -4.87 -4.56 16.30
C GLU A 301 -4.43 -3.39 17.20
N ARG A 302 -3.16 -3.35 17.61
CA ARG A 302 -2.59 -2.22 18.38
C ARG A 302 -2.64 -0.89 17.63
N GLU A 303 -2.24 -0.87 16.36
CA GLU A 303 -2.32 0.34 15.52
C GLU A 303 -3.77 0.87 15.42
N ARG A 304 -4.76 -0.03 15.42
CA ARG A 304 -6.19 0.36 15.44
C ARG A 304 -6.63 0.85 16.81
N GLU A 305 -6.19 0.22 17.91
CA GLU A 305 -6.45 0.69 19.27
C GLU A 305 -5.92 2.12 19.47
N GLU A 306 -4.66 2.37 19.13
CA GLU A 306 -4.02 3.70 19.18
C GLU A 306 -4.82 4.74 18.38
N LEU A 307 -5.15 4.45 17.12
CA LEU A 307 -5.95 5.34 16.28
C LEU A 307 -7.37 5.57 16.84
N THR A 308 -7.99 4.59 17.49
CA THR A 308 -9.30 4.79 18.15
C THR A 308 -9.21 5.73 19.35
N LEU A 309 -8.14 5.62 20.15
CA LEU A 309 -7.89 6.53 21.28
C LEU A 309 -7.66 7.97 20.80
N ASP A 310 -6.88 8.15 19.73
CA ASP A 310 -6.66 9.47 19.12
C ASP A 310 -7.96 10.08 18.58
N VAL A 311 -8.76 9.30 17.85
CA VAL A 311 -10.06 9.75 17.34
C VAL A 311 -11.01 10.13 18.48
N GLU A 312 -11.00 9.39 19.60
CA GLU A 312 -11.75 9.77 20.78
C GLU A 312 -11.22 11.04 21.47
N GLY A 313 -9.91 11.17 21.59
CA GLY A 313 -9.25 12.35 22.16
C GLY A 313 -9.58 13.62 21.37
N LEU A 314 -9.43 13.57 20.04
CA LEU A 314 -9.79 14.65 19.12
C LEU A 314 -11.29 14.98 19.19
N ARG A 315 -12.18 13.98 19.27
CA ARG A 315 -13.63 14.20 19.47
C ARG A 315 -13.93 14.88 20.81
N LYS A 316 -13.23 14.53 21.90
CA LYS A 316 -13.37 15.17 23.22
C LYS A 316 -12.88 16.63 23.16
N LEU A 317 -11.72 16.88 22.57
CA LEU A 317 -11.14 18.22 22.38
C LEU A 317 -12.05 19.12 21.53
N LEU A 318 -12.59 18.61 20.42
CA LEU A 318 -13.53 19.33 19.55
C LEU A 318 -14.82 19.75 20.32
N ARG A 319 -15.32 18.90 21.22
CA ARG A 319 -16.49 19.23 22.07
C ARG A 319 -16.17 20.36 23.05
N LEU A 320 -14.96 20.36 23.65
CA LEU A 320 -14.50 21.42 24.55
C LEU A 320 -14.33 22.75 23.79
N LYS A 321 -13.62 22.76 22.66
CA LYS A 321 -13.46 23.97 21.83
C LYS A 321 -14.79 24.52 21.32
N ASN A 322 -15.75 23.67 20.94
CA ASN A 322 -17.11 24.11 20.62
C ASN A 322 -17.92 24.62 21.83
N ARG A 323 -17.56 24.27 23.07
CA ARG A 323 -18.14 24.87 24.29
C ARG A 323 -17.52 26.23 24.56
N GLU A 324 -16.20 26.35 24.47
CA GLU A 324 -15.47 27.63 24.57
C GLU A 324 -15.97 28.65 23.54
N LEU A 325 -16.07 28.27 22.26
CA LEU A 325 -16.60 29.13 21.19
C LEU A 325 -18.03 29.58 21.45
N ARG A 326 -18.90 28.73 22.03
CA ARG A 326 -20.26 29.13 22.43
C ARG A 326 -20.25 30.11 23.61
N ASN A 327 -19.34 29.94 24.57
CA ASN A 327 -19.17 30.89 25.67
C ASN A 327 -18.66 32.24 25.18
N LEU A 328 -17.65 32.26 24.30
CA LEU A 328 -17.12 33.48 23.68
C LEU A 328 -18.20 34.23 22.89
N ARG A 329 -19.01 33.53 22.08
CA ARG A 329 -20.15 34.14 21.36
C ARG A 329 -21.19 34.74 22.31
N ARG A 330 -21.50 34.08 23.43
CA ARG A 330 -22.41 34.61 24.46
C ARG A 330 -21.83 35.86 25.14
N LEU A 331 -20.55 35.85 25.47
CA LEU A 331 -19.88 37.00 26.08
C LEU A 331 -19.82 38.18 25.11
N ALA A 332 -19.45 37.96 23.85
CA ALA A 332 -19.48 38.98 22.80
C ALA A 332 -20.89 39.56 22.61
N GLN A 333 -21.94 38.72 22.59
CA GLN A 333 -23.32 39.20 22.53
C GLN A 333 -23.70 40.03 23.78
N THR A 334 -23.22 39.66 24.96
CA THR A 334 -23.46 40.42 26.20
C THR A 334 -22.80 41.80 26.12
N ILE A 335 -21.56 41.88 25.63
CA ILE A 335 -20.83 43.15 25.42
C ILE A 335 -21.55 44.01 24.38
N LEU A 336 -22.03 43.43 23.28
CA LEU A 336 -22.81 44.15 22.26
C LEU A 336 -24.13 44.69 22.84
N ASN A 337 -24.87 43.88 23.60
CA ASN A 337 -26.10 44.33 24.26
C ASN A 337 -25.82 45.48 25.23
N GLN A 338 -24.82 45.34 26.12
CA GLN A 338 -24.41 46.39 27.06
C GLN A 338 -24.00 47.68 26.34
N ARG A 339 -23.30 47.57 25.21
CA ARG A 339 -22.96 48.71 24.36
C ARG A 339 -24.22 49.36 23.77
N THR A 340 -25.16 48.58 23.25
CA THR A 340 -26.44 49.08 22.74
C THR A 340 -27.26 49.77 23.83
N ASP A 341 -27.31 49.22 25.04
CA ASP A 341 -28.00 49.83 26.20
C ASP A 341 -27.38 51.19 26.56
N VAL A 342 -26.03 51.29 26.53
CA VAL A 342 -25.30 52.55 26.75
C VAL A 342 -25.53 53.56 25.62
N GLU A 343 -25.52 53.13 24.36
CA GLU A 343 -25.82 53.97 23.20
C GLU A 343 -27.27 54.50 23.24
N GLN A 344 -28.25 53.66 23.60
CA GLN A 344 -29.64 54.06 23.83
C GLN A 344 -29.76 55.08 24.97
N PHE A 345 -29.13 54.82 26.12
CA PHE A 345 -29.14 55.76 27.25
C PHE A 345 -28.57 57.15 26.88
N PHE A 346 -27.52 57.20 26.06
CA PHE A 346 -27.00 58.49 25.57
C PHE A 346 -27.96 59.18 24.59
N LEU A 347 -28.62 58.45 23.69
CA LEU A 347 -29.62 59.00 22.78
C LEU A 347 -30.84 59.55 23.54
N ASP A 348 -31.37 58.80 24.50
CA ASP A 348 -32.49 59.20 25.36
C ASP A 348 -32.13 60.42 26.22
N SER A 349 -30.92 60.47 26.76
CA SER A 349 -30.40 61.62 27.50
C SER A 349 -30.31 62.87 26.62
N LEU A 350 -29.79 62.74 25.39
CA LEU A 350 -29.72 63.83 24.42
C LEU A 350 -31.12 64.28 23.97
N GLU A 351 -32.07 63.36 23.82
CA GLU A 351 -33.45 63.70 23.46
C GLU A 351 -34.18 64.39 24.64
N HIS A 352 -33.96 63.95 25.87
CA HIS A 352 -34.46 64.62 27.06
C HIS A 352 -33.92 66.05 27.17
N VAL A 353 -32.61 66.25 26.95
CA VAL A 353 -31.97 67.58 26.87
C VAL A 353 -32.59 68.44 25.77
N LYS A 354 -32.83 67.90 24.56
CA LYS A 354 -33.51 68.62 23.47
C LYS A 354 -34.95 69.00 23.83
N ARG A 355 -35.71 68.10 24.47
CA ARG A 355 -37.07 68.37 24.97
C ARG A 355 -37.06 69.48 26.03
N GLU A 356 -36.08 69.46 26.92
CA GLU A 356 -35.93 70.47 27.98
C GLU A 356 -35.59 71.85 27.42
N ILE A 357 -34.64 71.94 26.47
CA ILE A 357 -34.33 73.20 25.77
C ILE A 357 -35.56 73.75 25.01
N LYS A 358 -36.36 72.88 24.38
CA LYS A 358 -37.63 73.30 23.75
C LYS A 358 -38.64 73.83 24.77
N ARG A 359 -38.77 73.17 25.93
CA ARG A 359 -39.63 73.61 27.04
C ARG A 359 -39.18 74.97 27.58
N GLU A 360 -37.90 75.11 27.93
CA GLU A 360 -37.32 76.35 28.46
C GLU A 360 -37.47 77.52 27.48
N ARG A 361 -37.24 77.31 26.18
CA ARG A 361 -37.50 78.31 25.14
C ARG A 361 -38.98 78.65 25.01
N LYS A 362 -39.87 77.68 25.07
CA LYS A 362 -41.32 77.90 25.02
C LYS A 362 -41.78 78.72 26.23
N GLU A 363 -41.38 78.34 27.44
CA GLU A 363 -41.69 79.07 28.66
C GLU A 363 -41.08 80.48 28.67
N LYS A 364 -39.86 80.65 28.15
CA LYS A 364 -39.26 81.98 28.01
C LYS A 364 -40.07 82.84 27.04
N HIS A 365 -40.47 82.29 25.89
CA HIS A 365 -41.34 82.97 24.94
C HIS A 365 -42.72 83.27 25.55
N GLU A 366 -43.31 82.35 26.31
CA GLU A 366 -44.57 82.57 27.03
C GLU A 366 -44.44 83.68 28.09
N ARG A 367 -43.33 83.75 28.84
CA ARG A 367 -43.03 84.86 29.77
C ARG A 367 -42.81 86.20 29.05
N GLU A 368 -42.12 86.19 27.91
CA GLU A 368 -41.92 87.37 27.06
C GLU A 368 -43.26 87.87 26.48
N VAL A 369 -44.10 86.95 26.00
CA VAL A 369 -45.46 87.22 25.50
C VAL A 369 -46.36 87.70 26.64
N GLU A 370 -46.35 87.08 27.82
CA GLU A 370 -47.09 87.55 29.00
C GLU A 370 -46.65 88.96 29.43
N ASN A 371 -45.34 89.24 29.46
CA ASN A 371 -44.83 90.57 29.79
C ASN A 371 -45.25 91.59 28.72
N TYR A 372 -45.12 91.26 27.43
CA TYR A 372 -45.62 92.09 26.34
C TYR A 372 -47.13 92.34 26.44
N HIS A 373 -47.95 91.32 26.74
CA HIS A 373 -49.39 91.48 26.98
C HIS A 373 -49.70 92.31 28.22
N ARG A 374 -48.90 92.23 29.29
CA ARG A 374 -49.03 93.12 30.47
C ARG A 374 -48.69 94.56 30.09
N GLU A 375 -47.58 94.79 29.40
CA GLU A 375 -47.14 96.12 28.93
C GLU A 375 -48.17 96.73 27.97
N VAL A 376 -48.67 95.96 27.00
CA VAL A 376 -49.73 96.36 26.07
C VAL A 376 -51.04 96.66 26.80
N ASN A 377 -51.47 95.84 27.75
CA ASN A 377 -52.68 96.12 28.56
C ASN A 377 -52.53 97.38 29.43
N CYS A 378 -51.34 97.61 29.99
CA CYS A 378 -51.01 98.85 30.70
C CYS A 378 -51.02 100.07 29.77
N ALA A 379 -50.48 99.95 28.55
CA ALA A 379 -50.46 101.03 27.55
C ALA A 379 -51.86 101.35 26.98
N HIS A 380 -52.76 100.37 26.86
CA HIS A 380 -54.12 100.55 26.34
C HIS A 380 -55.14 100.97 27.42
N GLY A 381 -54.71 101.27 28.66
CA GLY A 381 -55.54 101.87 29.70
C GLY A 381 -56.63 100.96 30.29
N ILE A 382 -56.62 99.66 29.99
CA ILE A 382 -57.59 98.69 30.51
C ILE A 382 -57.23 98.32 31.95
N LYS A 383 -57.74 99.10 32.91
CA LYS A 383 -57.54 98.85 34.34
C LYS A 383 -58.13 97.48 34.75
N PRO A 384 -57.39 96.60 35.44
CA PRO A 384 -57.96 95.36 35.96
C PRO A 384 -59.00 95.68 37.04
N SER A 385 -60.27 95.39 36.76
CA SER A 385 -61.39 95.74 37.62
C SER A 385 -61.43 94.86 38.88
N LEU A 386 -61.31 95.50 40.04
CA LEU A 386 -61.57 94.88 41.35
C LEU A 386 -63.03 94.42 41.42
N ARG A 387 -63.29 93.10 41.46
CA ARG A 387 -64.64 92.56 41.65
C ARG A 387 -64.74 91.63 42.87
N PHE A 388 -65.16 92.24 43.98
CA PHE A 388 -65.94 91.76 45.14
C PHE A 388 -65.89 90.28 45.62
N PRO A 389 -65.64 90.05 46.93
CA PRO A 389 -65.85 88.76 47.61
C PRO A 389 -67.18 88.67 48.41
N LYS A 390 -67.92 87.53 48.31
CA LYS A 390 -69.00 86.94 49.18
C LYS A 390 -69.91 86.00 48.34
N LEU A 391 -70.54 84.89 48.77
CA LEU A 391 -70.85 84.22 50.07
C LEU A 391 -70.97 82.66 49.94
N THR A 392 -70.68 81.92 51.04
CA THR A 392 -71.39 80.75 51.64
C THR A 392 -72.04 79.66 50.74
N SER A 393 -71.46 78.43 50.61
CA SER A 393 -71.68 77.18 51.43
C SER A 393 -72.84 76.28 50.93
N PRO A 394 -72.94 74.94 51.21
CA PRO A 394 -72.09 74.06 52.04
C PRO A 394 -71.65 72.71 51.42
N ASN A 395 -70.47 72.19 51.81
CA ASN A 395 -70.35 70.81 52.37
C ASN A 395 -68.95 70.50 52.96
N SER A 396 -68.89 69.43 53.76
CA SER A 396 -67.68 68.74 54.26
C SER A 396 -66.84 69.41 55.37
N SER A 397 -67.40 69.35 56.58
CA SER A 397 -66.76 68.87 57.83
C SER A 397 -65.22 68.80 57.98
N LEU A 398 -64.77 69.47 59.06
CA LEU A 398 -63.80 69.00 60.08
C LEU A 398 -62.29 68.94 59.75
N PRO A 399 -61.53 69.98 60.18
CA PRO A 399 -60.10 69.85 60.52
C PRO A 399 -59.91 69.47 62.00
N ARG A 400 -58.76 68.88 62.35
CA ARG A 400 -58.28 68.83 63.75
C ARG A 400 -56.76 69.01 63.82
N ASN A 401 -56.34 70.03 64.57
CA ASN A 401 -54.95 70.37 64.86
C ASN A 401 -54.28 69.37 65.82
N SER A 402 -52.94 69.23 65.74
CA SER A 402 -52.04 69.50 66.88
C SER A 402 -50.53 69.39 66.54
N SER A 403 -49.85 70.54 66.52
CA SER A 403 -48.52 70.82 67.12
C SER A 403 -47.33 69.83 67.02
N ALA A 404 -46.34 70.20 66.19
CA ALA A 404 -44.95 70.52 66.55
C ALA A 404 -44.03 69.40 67.19
N PRO A 405 -42.73 69.68 67.52
CA PRO A 405 -41.63 69.52 66.56
C PRO A 405 -40.41 68.69 67.05
N GLY A 406 -39.58 68.13 66.15
CA GLY A 406 -38.30 67.50 66.52
C GLY A 406 -37.44 67.02 65.32
N PRO A 407 -36.07 67.01 65.39
CA PRO A 407 -35.17 66.83 64.23
C PRO A 407 -34.25 65.58 64.36
N PRO A 408 -33.21 65.40 63.51
CA PRO A 408 -33.02 65.82 62.11
C PRO A 408 -33.02 64.63 61.14
N GLN A 409 -33.38 64.83 59.87
CA GLN A 409 -33.23 63.78 58.85
C GLN A 409 -31.77 63.64 58.41
N HIS A 410 -31.29 62.40 58.35
CA HIS A 410 -30.05 62.06 57.67
C HIS A 410 -30.16 62.40 56.17
N PHE A 411 -29.23 63.21 55.67
CA PHE A 411 -29.08 63.45 54.22
C PHE A 411 -28.57 62.18 53.53
N THR A 412 -29.50 61.34 53.06
CA THR A 412 -29.26 60.36 52.00
C THR A 412 -30.25 60.55 50.86
N GLU A 413 -30.55 61.81 50.54
CA GLU A 413 -31.33 62.15 49.35
C GLU A 413 -30.41 62.04 48.13
N LYS A 414 -30.80 61.18 47.18
CA LYS A 414 -30.13 61.10 45.88
C LYS A 414 -30.41 62.42 45.17
N VAL A 415 -29.37 63.26 44.98
CA VAL A 415 -29.51 64.51 44.22
C VAL A 415 -30.02 64.18 42.83
N ASP A 416 -31.27 64.55 42.57
CA ASP A 416 -31.94 64.22 41.33
C ASP A 416 -31.34 65.08 40.21
N LEU A 417 -30.95 64.47 39.08
CA LEU A 417 -30.17 65.12 37.99
C LEU A 417 -30.82 66.42 37.46
N ARG A 418 -32.12 66.58 37.68
CA ARG A 418 -32.95 67.74 37.35
C ARG A 418 -32.64 68.99 38.18
N GLN A 419 -32.01 68.86 39.35
CA GLN A 419 -31.68 69.98 40.24
C GLN A 419 -30.32 70.62 39.95
N LEU A 420 -29.48 69.97 39.14
CA LEU A 420 -28.16 70.48 38.76
C LEU A 420 -28.26 71.60 37.72
N SER A 421 -27.36 72.59 37.79
CA SER A 421 -27.21 73.65 36.80
C SER A 421 -26.72 73.10 35.45
N TRP A 422 -26.85 73.88 34.36
CA TRP A 422 -26.35 73.47 33.04
C TRP A 422 -24.84 73.17 33.04
N GLU A 423 -24.04 73.95 33.78
CA GLU A 423 -22.59 73.76 33.92
C GLU A 423 -22.23 72.49 34.71
N ASP A 424 -22.99 72.19 35.78
CA ASP A 424 -22.76 70.99 36.58
C ASP A 424 -23.15 69.71 35.81
N ARG A 425 -24.21 69.76 35.01
CA ARG A 425 -24.59 68.65 34.11
C ARG A 425 -23.50 68.39 33.07
N GLU A 426 -22.89 69.44 32.52
CA GLU A 426 -21.76 69.30 31.60
C GLU A 426 -20.52 68.71 32.31
N ARG A 427 -20.19 69.18 33.51
CA ARG A 427 -19.11 68.61 34.33
C ARG A 427 -19.34 67.13 34.62
N VAL A 428 -20.55 66.73 35.00
CA VAL A 428 -20.90 65.31 35.24
C VAL A 428 -20.76 64.49 33.95
N LEU A 429 -21.24 64.98 32.80
CA LEU A 429 -21.06 64.30 31.51
C LEU A 429 -19.57 64.15 31.14
N ARG A 430 -18.76 65.20 31.30
CA ARG A 430 -17.29 65.13 31.10
C ARG A 430 -16.63 64.14 32.07
N LEU A 431 -17.05 64.09 33.34
CA LEU A 431 -16.55 63.14 34.34
C LEU A 431 -16.92 61.69 33.98
N VAL A 432 -18.14 61.45 33.51
CA VAL A 432 -18.62 60.14 33.06
C VAL A 432 -17.85 59.69 31.81
N PHE A 433 -17.65 60.56 30.83
CA PHE A 433 -16.85 60.24 29.64
C PHE A 433 -15.40 59.89 30.00
N ALA A 434 -14.77 60.67 30.89
CA ALA A 434 -13.43 60.38 31.40
C ALA A 434 -13.37 59.05 32.19
N LYS A 435 -14.44 58.71 32.93
CA LYS A 435 -14.54 57.46 33.69
C LYS A 435 -14.76 56.24 32.80
N ILE A 436 -15.55 56.35 31.73
CA ILE A 436 -15.74 55.30 30.73
C ILE A 436 -14.42 55.00 30.02
N ASN A 437 -13.71 56.04 29.54
CA ASN A 437 -12.43 55.87 28.86
C ASN A 437 -11.32 55.27 29.77
N ARG A 438 -11.36 55.54 31.09
CA ARG A 438 -10.50 54.86 32.08
C ARG A 438 -10.92 53.42 32.40
N SER A 439 -12.17 53.05 32.17
CA SER A 439 -12.67 51.69 32.43
C SER A 439 -12.38 50.76 31.26
N GLN A 440 -12.40 51.30 30.04
CA GLN A 440 -12.16 50.54 28.80
C GLN A 440 -10.68 50.14 28.63
N SER A 441 -9.77 50.94 29.18
CA SER A 441 -8.31 50.67 29.19
C SER A 441 -7.87 49.58 30.18
N PHE A 442 -8.78 49.05 31.02
CA PHE A 442 -8.48 47.94 31.94
C PHE A 442 -8.66 46.55 31.29
N VAL A 443 -9.27 46.46 30.10
CA VAL A 443 -9.62 45.17 29.46
C VAL A 443 -8.55 44.67 28.48
N ASP A 444 -7.66 45.54 27.99
CA ASP A 444 -6.61 45.20 27.01
C ASP A 444 -5.31 44.63 27.63
N MET A 445 -5.28 44.37 28.94
CA MET A 445 -4.07 43.93 29.68
C MET A 445 -4.26 42.61 30.45
N GLN A 446 -4.98 41.65 29.87
CA GLN A 446 -4.99 40.27 30.38
C GLN A 446 -5.19 39.23 29.26
N GLY A 447 -4.10 38.96 28.54
CA GLY A 447 -3.99 37.93 27.51
C GLY A 447 -2.66 37.20 27.62
N ASP A 448 -2.44 36.51 28.74
CA ASP A 448 -1.21 35.72 28.96
C ASP A 448 -1.02 34.66 27.87
N VAL A 449 0.10 34.75 27.16
CA VAL A 449 0.65 33.68 26.33
C VAL A 449 1.87 33.12 27.06
N PRO A 450 1.88 31.84 27.48
CA PRO A 450 3.02 31.26 28.18
C PRO A 450 4.30 31.21 27.33
N LEU A 451 5.44 31.40 27.99
CA LEU A 451 6.78 31.28 27.41
C LEU A 451 7.03 29.89 26.80
N GLU A 452 7.64 29.86 25.62
CA GLU A 452 8.57 28.78 25.26
C GLU A 452 9.96 29.09 25.84
N THR A 453 10.58 28.13 26.51
CA THR A 453 12.03 28.11 26.78
C THR A 453 12.58 26.69 26.67
N THR A 454 13.20 26.42 25.52
CA THR A 454 14.49 25.72 25.33
C THR A 454 15.02 24.70 26.36
N GLU A 455 15.40 23.53 25.80
CA GLU A 455 16.38 22.51 26.25
C GLU A 455 15.98 21.52 27.38
N THR A 456 16.58 20.31 27.49
CA THR A 456 17.72 19.67 26.75
C THR A 456 17.48 18.17 26.44
N LEU A 457 18.19 17.61 25.45
CA LEU A 457 18.39 16.16 25.26
C LEU A 457 19.37 15.59 26.32
N PRO A 458 19.36 14.27 26.62
CA PRO A 458 20.62 13.53 26.37
C PRO A 458 20.49 12.07 25.86
N LYS A 459 21.29 11.77 24.82
CA LYS A 459 22.22 10.63 24.57
C LYS A 459 22.03 9.26 25.30
N HIS A 460 22.48 8.10 24.80
CA HIS A 460 22.89 7.54 23.48
C HIS A 460 23.47 6.11 23.70
N VAL A 461 22.96 5.05 23.05
CA VAL A 461 23.68 3.78 22.72
C VAL A 461 23.03 3.18 21.45
N GLN A 462 23.57 3.41 20.25
CA GLN A 462 24.43 2.50 19.45
C GLN A 462 23.87 1.10 19.09
N SER A 463 23.40 0.97 17.83
CA SER A 463 23.65 -0.14 16.87
C SER A 463 23.22 -1.59 17.19
N PRO A 464 23.19 -2.54 16.23
CA PRO A 464 23.36 -2.44 14.77
C PRO A 464 22.20 -3.05 13.94
N ASN A 465 22.10 -2.70 12.64
CA ASN A 465 21.73 -3.64 11.56
C ASN A 465 22.32 -3.09 10.24
N GLN A 466 23.25 -3.79 9.58
CA GLN A 466 23.08 -5.01 8.80
C GLN A 466 22.35 -4.80 7.46
N ARG A 467 23.17 -4.93 6.42
CA ARG A 467 22.97 -5.66 5.15
C ARG A 467 21.57 -6.15 4.76
N GLU A 468 21.37 -5.99 3.45
CA GLU A 468 20.76 -6.93 2.50
C GLU A 468 19.26 -6.84 2.14
N LYS A 469 19.09 -6.57 0.84
CA LYS A 469 18.15 -7.20 -0.08
C LYS A 469 16.67 -6.82 0.04
N GLN A 470 16.34 -5.82 -0.78
CA GLN A 470 15.07 -5.79 -1.50
C GLN A 470 14.76 -7.16 -2.13
N ARG A 471 13.55 -7.66 -1.87
CA ARG A 471 12.88 -8.60 -2.78
C ARG A 471 11.42 -8.15 -2.91
N SER A 472 11.18 -7.25 -3.87
CA SER A 472 9.83 -6.89 -4.29
C SER A 472 9.20 -8.10 -5.00
N THR A 473 8.03 -8.52 -4.52
CA THR A 473 7.18 -9.51 -5.22
C THR A 473 5.92 -8.79 -5.67
N ALA A 474 5.68 -8.75 -6.98
CA ALA A 474 4.52 -8.08 -7.55
C ALA A 474 3.25 -8.89 -7.27
N VAL A 475 2.22 -8.22 -6.73
CA VAL A 475 0.86 -8.78 -6.62
C VAL A 475 0.14 -8.53 -7.94
N TYR A 476 0.06 -9.54 -8.79
CA TYR A 476 -0.78 -9.51 -9.98
C TYR A 476 -2.21 -9.92 -9.61
N PHE A 477 -3.17 -9.02 -9.81
CA PHE A 477 -4.59 -9.36 -9.85
C PHE A 477 -4.90 -10.06 -11.18
N ALA A 478 -5.53 -11.24 -11.10
CA ALA A 478 -6.09 -11.92 -12.26
C ALA A 478 -7.61 -11.71 -12.31
N THR A 479 -8.10 -11.20 -13.43
CA THR A 479 -9.53 -11.21 -13.80
C THR A 479 -9.65 -11.73 -15.23
N GLU A 480 -10.15 -12.96 -15.38
CA GLU A 480 -10.83 -13.37 -16.61
C GLU A 480 -12.18 -12.61 -16.69
N PRO A 481 -12.77 -12.39 -17.89
CA PRO A 481 -13.57 -13.49 -18.47
C PRO A 481 -13.61 -13.60 -20.01
N GLN A 482 -13.91 -14.83 -20.43
CA GLN A 482 -14.77 -15.22 -21.57
C GLN A 482 -14.43 -14.84 -23.04
N THR A 483 -14.01 -15.90 -23.75
CA THR A 483 -14.66 -16.45 -24.97
C THR A 483 -15.22 -15.52 -26.04
N GLY A 484 -14.66 -15.64 -27.25
CA GLY A 484 -15.46 -15.55 -28.48
C GLY A 484 -14.71 -15.02 -29.71
N ARG A 485 -14.30 -15.92 -30.62
CA ARG A 485 -14.55 -15.72 -32.06
C ARG A 485 -14.34 -16.97 -32.91
N ASP A 486 -15.30 -17.21 -33.79
CA ASP A 486 -15.19 -18.10 -34.95
C ASP A 486 -14.26 -17.56 -36.04
N GLY A 487 -13.72 -18.47 -36.85
CA GLY A 487 -13.84 -18.33 -38.30
C GLY A 487 -12.59 -18.54 -39.16
N ARG A 488 -12.78 -19.37 -40.21
CA ARG A 488 -11.95 -19.56 -41.43
C ARG A 488 -10.66 -20.41 -41.29
N SER A 489 -10.33 -21.34 -42.20
CA SER A 489 -11.01 -21.88 -43.40
C SER A 489 -10.33 -23.19 -43.87
N SER A 490 -11.02 -24.01 -44.69
CA SER A 490 -10.52 -24.85 -45.82
C SER A 490 -9.28 -25.78 -45.66
N ALA A 491 -9.20 -26.99 -46.22
CA ALA A 491 -10.14 -27.83 -46.98
C ALA A 491 -9.58 -29.28 -47.13
N ASP A 492 -10.44 -30.22 -47.54
CA ASP A 492 -10.19 -31.48 -48.27
C ASP A 492 -8.98 -32.39 -47.91
N SER A 493 -9.25 -33.59 -47.38
CA SER A 493 -9.46 -34.80 -48.21
C SER A 493 -9.58 -36.11 -47.38
N ASN A 494 -10.27 -37.10 -47.95
CA ASN A 494 -10.73 -38.38 -47.38
C ASN A 494 -9.82 -39.55 -47.89
N PRO A 495 -10.03 -40.86 -47.53
CA PRO A 495 -10.60 -41.49 -46.32
C PRO A 495 -9.84 -42.80 -45.87
N ILE A 496 -10.49 -43.61 -45.01
CA ILE A 496 -10.27 -45.06 -44.71
C ILE A 496 -9.24 -45.41 -43.61
N GLY A 497 -9.70 -46.24 -42.65
CA GLY A 497 -8.87 -46.88 -41.63
C GLY A 497 -9.66 -47.25 -40.37
N GLU A 498 -10.47 -48.31 -40.43
CA GLU A 498 -11.00 -48.94 -39.21
C GLU A 498 -9.85 -49.59 -38.42
N GLU A 499 -9.82 -49.43 -37.10
CA GLU A 499 -9.81 -50.56 -36.14
C GLU A 499 -9.79 -50.04 -34.70
N ALA A 500 -10.69 -50.57 -33.87
CA ALA A 500 -10.69 -50.34 -32.43
C ALA A 500 -9.89 -51.46 -31.74
N LEU A 501 -8.79 -51.11 -31.05
CA LEU A 501 -8.04 -52.07 -30.23
C LEU A 501 -8.20 -51.77 -28.74
N SER A 502 -9.14 -52.48 -28.12
CA SER A 502 -9.27 -52.58 -26.67
C SER A 502 -8.13 -53.42 -26.08
N MET A 503 -7.27 -52.83 -25.25
CA MET A 503 -6.27 -53.59 -24.51
C MET A 503 -6.87 -54.21 -23.23
N SER A 504 -7.26 -55.49 -23.30
CA SER A 504 -7.56 -56.29 -22.11
C SER A 504 -6.29 -56.93 -21.54
N LEU A 505 -5.93 -56.56 -20.32
CA LEU A 505 -4.88 -57.23 -19.53
C LEU A 505 -5.48 -58.40 -18.73
N SER A 506 -5.37 -59.62 -19.25
CA SER A 506 -5.69 -60.85 -18.52
C SER A 506 -4.84 -62.02 -19.03
N GLY A 507 -3.82 -62.41 -18.26
CA GLY A 507 -2.83 -63.40 -18.69
C GLY A 507 -1.90 -63.92 -17.59
N MET A 508 -2.44 -64.24 -16.40
CA MET A 508 -1.71 -64.98 -15.37
C MET A 508 -2.16 -66.45 -15.37
N PRO A 509 -1.27 -67.44 -15.57
CA PRO A 509 -1.64 -68.85 -15.50
C PRO A 509 -1.88 -69.28 -14.05
N ILE A 510 -3.03 -69.91 -13.81
CA ILE A 510 -3.39 -70.53 -12.52
C ILE A 510 -2.58 -71.82 -12.35
N VAL A 511 -1.82 -71.92 -11.26
CA VAL A 511 -1.06 -73.13 -10.91
C VAL A 511 -1.99 -74.17 -10.27
N PRO A 512 -2.06 -75.42 -10.79
CA PRO A 512 -2.84 -76.48 -10.15
C PRO A 512 -2.13 -77.01 -8.89
N ARG A 513 -2.84 -76.98 -7.75
CA ARG A 513 -2.35 -77.46 -6.45
C ARG A 513 -2.46 -78.98 -6.37
N ALA A 514 -1.32 -79.67 -6.21
CA ALA A 514 -1.29 -81.12 -6.04
C ALA A 514 -1.94 -81.58 -4.71
N PRO A 515 -2.51 -82.80 -4.65
CA PRO A 515 -3.23 -83.30 -3.48
C PRO A 515 -2.28 -83.74 -2.35
N ALA A 516 -2.72 -83.56 -1.11
CA ALA A 516 -1.97 -83.98 0.08
C ALA A 516 -1.93 -85.50 0.23
N ARG A 517 -0.74 -86.04 0.50
CA ARG A 517 -0.50 -87.47 0.72
C ARG A 517 -0.88 -87.85 2.16
N ALA A 518 -1.94 -88.66 2.33
CA ALA A 518 -2.37 -89.12 3.64
C ALA A 518 -1.33 -90.02 4.31
N SER A 519 -1.15 -89.87 5.61
CA SER A 519 -0.26 -90.67 6.45
C SER A 519 -0.86 -92.05 6.75
N ILE A 520 -0.19 -93.11 6.29
CA ILE A 520 -0.48 -94.48 6.74
C ILE A 520 0.31 -94.74 8.03
N GLY A 521 -0.40 -95.00 9.12
CA GLY A 521 0.20 -95.38 10.39
C GLY A 521 0.81 -96.79 10.33
N LYS A 522 1.99 -96.97 10.93
CA LYS A 522 2.53 -98.31 11.22
C LYS A 522 1.92 -98.84 12.51
N GLY A 523 1.34 -100.03 12.44
CA GLY A 523 0.94 -100.81 13.60
C GLY A 523 1.38 -102.26 13.42
N ARG A 524 2.24 -102.73 14.33
CA ARG A 524 2.95 -104.02 14.37
C ARG A 524 4.06 -104.20 13.34
#